data_AF-A0A7S2J5C7-F1
#
_entry.id   AF-A0A7S2J5C7-F1
#
_cell.length_a   1.000
_cell.length_b   1.000
_cell.length_c   1.000
_cell.angle_alpha   90.00
_cell.angle_beta   90.00
_cell.angle_gamma   90.00
#
_symmetry.space_group_name_H-M   'P 1'
#
loop_
_entity.id
_entity.type
_entity.pdbx_description
1 polymer ?
#
loop_
_entity_poly.entity_id
_entity_poly.type
_entity_poly.pdbx_seq_one_letter_code
_entity_poly.pdbx_strand_id
1 'polypeptide(L)'
;RALRAPQRIAPGRLLSTCPAARALLAMGDSFSRSVQACWDPEGTANIVRKKKQQRAVLNDYTAKLDELERASEQNAGAAKSAILGLDAQCVQRWPERKFWIELKDHQDWPAIMQRRNTLGVPPTAS
;
A
#
# COMPACT_ATOMS: atom_id res chain seq x y z
N ARG A 1 25.66 35.24 -42.63
CA ARG A 1 24.83 35.13 -41.40
C ARG A 1 23.47 34.57 -41.83
N ALA A 2 23.34 33.25 -41.79
CA ALA A 2 22.15 32.54 -42.28
C ALA A 2 21.17 32.32 -41.13
N LEU A 3 19.90 32.72 -41.31
CA LEU A 3 18.77 32.16 -40.58
C LEU A 3 17.62 31.97 -41.58
N ARG A 4 17.55 30.76 -42.14
CA ARG A 4 16.31 30.17 -42.66
C ARG A 4 15.58 29.56 -41.47
N ALA A 5 14.30 29.87 -41.33
CA ALA A 5 13.34 29.03 -40.63
C ALA A 5 12.06 28.96 -41.49
N PRO A 6 11.64 27.77 -41.95
CA PRO A 6 10.49 27.60 -42.84
C PRO A 6 9.21 27.17 -42.10
N GLN A 7 8.10 27.60 -42.70
CA GLN A 7 6.86 26.86 -43.00
C GLN A 7 6.01 26.25 -41.87
N ARG A 8 4.78 26.78 -41.81
CA ARG A 8 3.56 26.19 -41.24
C ARG A 8 3.26 24.82 -41.87
N ILE A 9 2.96 23.84 -41.03
CA ILE A 9 2.20 22.65 -41.41
C ILE A 9 1.22 22.33 -40.27
N ALA A 10 -0.07 22.49 -40.54
CA ALA A 10 -1.14 21.75 -39.86
C ALA A 10 -1.52 20.58 -40.80
N PRO A 11 -1.96 19.40 -40.31
CA PRO A 11 -3.33 19.26 -39.81
C PRO A 11 -3.51 18.24 -38.65
N GLY A 12 -4.31 18.62 -37.65
CA GLY A 12 -4.85 17.70 -36.66
C GLY A 12 -5.97 16.83 -37.27
N ARG A 13 -5.70 15.53 -37.42
CA ARG A 13 -6.72 14.49 -37.57
C ARG A 13 -6.73 13.65 -36.29
N LEU A 14 -7.60 14.01 -35.36
CA LEU A 14 -8.00 13.13 -34.25
C LEU A 14 -9.00 12.12 -34.82
N LEU A 15 -8.51 10.93 -35.15
CA LEU A 15 -9.38 9.79 -35.37
C LEU A 15 -9.90 9.33 -34.01
N SER A 16 -11.18 9.64 -33.81
CA SER A 16 -12.07 9.06 -32.82
C SER A 16 -12.07 7.53 -32.95
N THR A 17 -11.43 6.86 -32.00
CA THR A 17 -11.72 5.47 -31.66
C THR A 17 -12.47 5.47 -30.34
N CYS A 18 -13.79 5.31 -30.40
CA CYS A 18 -14.64 5.09 -29.23
C CYS A 18 -14.36 3.70 -28.63
N PRO A 19 -13.98 3.58 -27.34
CA PRO A 19 -14.13 2.34 -26.60
C PRO A 19 -15.46 2.36 -25.86
N ALA A 20 -16.59 2.35 -26.58
CA ALA A 20 -17.92 2.27 -25.98
C ALA A 20 -18.34 0.81 -25.76
N ALA A 21 -17.53 0.03 -25.03
CA ALA A 21 -17.86 -1.36 -24.69
C ALA A 21 -17.09 -1.86 -23.46
N ARG A 22 -17.41 -1.33 -22.25
CA ARG A 22 -17.29 -2.02 -20.93
C ARG A 22 -17.50 -1.06 -19.73
N ALA A 23 -18.62 -0.35 -19.65
CA ALA A 23 -18.88 0.57 -18.53
C ALA A 23 -20.23 0.35 -17.83
N LEU A 24 -20.64 -0.91 -17.61
CA LEU A 24 -21.92 -1.23 -16.94
C LEU A 24 -21.81 -2.16 -15.72
N LEU A 25 -20.65 -2.20 -15.05
CA LEU A 25 -20.51 -2.90 -13.76
C LEU A 25 -19.81 -2.07 -12.67
N ALA A 26 -19.59 -0.77 -12.88
CA ALA A 26 -18.78 0.07 -11.98
C ALA A 26 -19.60 1.04 -11.08
N MET A 27 -20.93 1.05 -11.16
CA MET A 27 -21.79 1.91 -10.33
C MET A 27 -22.56 1.16 -9.22
N GLY A 28 -22.25 -0.11 -8.96
CA GLY A 28 -22.88 -0.88 -7.87
C GLY A 28 -22.23 -0.66 -6.50
N ASP A 29 -20.90 -0.55 -6.47
CA ASP A 29 -20.12 -0.42 -5.23
C ASP A 29 -20.36 0.92 -4.50
N SER A 30 -20.66 1.99 -5.23
CA SER A 30 -20.87 3.33 -4.65
C SER A 30 -22.20 3.45 -3.92
N PHE A 31 -23.25 2.78 -4.41
CA PHE A 31 -24.59 2.82 -3.79
C PHE A 31 -24.66 1.92 -2.55
N SER A 32 -24.06 0.72 -2.61
CA SER A 32 -23.99 -0.18 -1.45
C SER A 32 -23.22 0.45 -0.28
N ARG A 33 -22.16 1.21 -0.56
CA ARG A 33 -21.37 1.91 0.48
C ARG A 33 -22.09 3.09 1.12
N SER A 34 -22.96 3.78 0.39
CA SER A 34 -23.70 4.93 0.89
C SER A 34 -24.88 4.52 1.77
N VAL A 35 -25.58 3.43 1.45
CA VAL A 35 -26.67 2.90 2.28
C VAL A 35 -26.15 2.32 3.61
N GLN A 36 -25.00 1.62 3.59
CA GLN A 36 -24.38 1.07 4.80
C GLN A 36 -23.85 2.16 5.76
N ALA A 37 -23.41 3.30 5.22
CA ALA A 37 -22.94 4.45 6.00
C ALA A 37 -24.06 5.20 6.74
N CYS A 38 -25.30 5.13 6.25
CA CYS A 38 -26.45 5.79 6.88
C CYS A 38 -27.08 5.00 8.04
N TRP A 39 -26.82 3.69 8.16
CA TRP A 39 -27.41 2.85 9.20
C TRP A 39 -26.45 2.49 10.34
N ASP A 40 -25.13 2.61 10.14
CA ASP A 40 -24.16 2.40 11.23
C ASP A 40 -22.85 3.20 10.99
N PRO A 41 -22.88 4.53 11.21
CA PRO A 41 -21.72 5.39 10.97
C PRO A 41 -20.56 5.08 11.93
N GLU A 42 -20.85 4.61 13.15
CA GLU A 42 -19.84 4.25 14.14
C GLU A 42 -19.12 2.94 13.77
N GLY A 43 -19.86 1.93 13.33
CA GLY A 43 -19.28 0.66 12.84
C GLY A 43 -18.38 0.87 11.63
N THR A 44 -18.85 1.64 10.64
CA THR A 44 -18.09 1.93 9.42
C THR A 44 -16.83 2.75 9.70
N ALA A 45 -16.91 3.75 10.58
CA ALA A 45 -15.75 4.55 10.98
C ALA A 45 -14.68 3.70 11.66
N ASN A 46 -15.07 2.76 12.52
CA ASN A 46 -14.13 1.85 13.19
C ASN A 46 -13.44 0.90 12.20
N ILE A 47 -14.16 0.37 11.21
CA ILE A 47 -13.57 -0.48 10.16
C ILE A 47 -12.53 0.31 9.35
N VAL A 48 -12.85 1.56 8.96
CA VAL A 48 -11.92 2.42 8.21
C VAL A 48 -10.68 2.76 9.05
N ARG A 49 -10.85 3.07 10.34
CA ARG A 49 -9.75 3.34 11.26
C ARG A 49 -8.82 2.13 11.40
N LYS A 50 -9.38 0.93 11.57
CA LYS A 50 -8.61 -0.33 11.63
C LYS A 50 -7.83 -0.58 10.35
N LYS A 51 -8.46 -0.49 9.18
CA LYS A 51 -7.79 -0.64 7.88
C LYS A 51 -6.69 0.40 7.66
N LYS A 52 -6.90 1.64 8.13
CA LYS A 52 -5.88 2.70 8.08
C LYS A 52 -4.69 2.37 8.98
N GLN A 53 -4.92 1.83 10.17
CA GLN A 53 -3.87 1.38 11.08
C GLN A 53 -3.06 0.23 10.48
N GLN A 54 -3.71 -0.77 9.88
CA GLN A 54 -3.04 -1.86 9.16
C GLN A 54 -2.12 -1.32 8.06
N ARG A 55 -2.64 -0.43 7.21
CA ARG A 55 -1.83 0.21 6.16
C ARG A 55 -0.67 1.04 6.70
N ALA A 56 -0.86 1.76 7.80
CA ALA A 56 0.22 2.52 8.42
C ALA A 56 1.35 1.59 8.87
N VAL A 57 1.02 0.48 9.54
CA VAL A 57 1.99 -0.53 9.98
C VAL A 57 2.71 -1.17 8.79
N LEU A 58 2.00 -1.52 7.71
CA LEU A 58 2.61 -2.06 6.50
C LEU A 58 3.58 -1.07 5.84
N ASN A 59 3.23 0.23 5.82
CA ASN A 59 4.10 1.28 5.31
C ASN A 59 5.36 1.43 6.17
N ASP A 60 5.23 1.35 7.49
CA ASP A 60 6.36 1.40 8.42
C ASP A 60 7.32 0.22 8.20
N TYR A 61 6.79 -1.00 8.02
CA TYR A 61 7.60 -2.17 7.63
C TYR A 61 8.30 -1.95 6.30
N THR A 62 7.58 -1.47 5.29
CA THR A 62 8.13 -1.23 3.96
C THR A 62 9.28 -0.22 4.04
N ALA A 63 9.10 0.88 4.77
CA ALA A 63 10.13 1.89 4.96
C ALA A 63 11.39 1.33 5.65
N LYS A 64 11.22 0.47 6.66
CA LYS A 64 12.36 -0.18 7.35
C LYS A 64 13.06 -1.24 6.52
N LEU A 65 12.33 -1.95 5.65
CA LEU A 65 12.95 -2.88 4.70
C LEU A 65 13.72 -2.12 3.62
N ASP A 66 13.18 -1.01 3.11
CA ASP A 66 13.89 -0.15 2.17
C ASP A 66 15.17 0.44 2.79
N GLU A 67 15.11 0.84 4.08
CA GLU A 67 16.28 1.29 4.85
C GLU A 67 17.32 0.18 4.99
N LEU A 68 16.89 -1.05 5.24
CA LEU A 68 17.77 -2.21 5.36
C LEU A 68 18.42 -2.59 4.02
N GLU A 69 17.69 -2.52 2.91
CA GLU A 69 18.22 -2.76 1.56
C GLU A 69 19.26 -1.70 1.15
N ARG A 70 19.10 -0.46 1.61
CA ARG A 70 20.04 0.64 1.35
C ARG A 70 21.22 0.67 2.33
N ALA A 71 21.07 0.07 3.51
CA ALA A 71 22.11 0.03 4.51
C ALA A 71 23.28 -0.84 4.03
N SER A 72 24.50 -0.31 4.12
CA SER A 72 25.71 -1.12 3.99
C SER A 72 25.76 -2.20 5.07
N GLU A 73 26.47 -3.30 4.85
CA GLU A 73 26.60 -4.43 5.79
C GLU A 73 26.93 -4.00 7.23
N GLN A 74 27.68 -2.91 7.41
CA GLN A 74 28.01 -2.32 8.71
C GLN A 74 26.80 -1.78 9.51
N ASN A 75 25.74 -1.33 8.83
CA ASN A 75 24.52 -0.78 9.44
C ASN A 75 23.33 -1.75 9.38
N ALA A 76 23.49 -2.88 8.69
CA ALA A 76 22.44 -3.88 8.55
C ALA A 76 21.96 -4.41 9.92
N GLY A 77 22.86 -4.53 10.90
CA GLY A 77 22.51 -4.95 12.27
C GLY A 77 21.52 -4.00 12.96
N ALA A 78 21.73 -2.69 12.84
CA ALA A 78 20.84 -1.67 13.41
C ALA A 78 19.49 -1.60 12.69
N ALA A 79 19.48 -1.78 11.36
CA ALA A 79 18.25 -1.86 10.61
C ALA A 79 17.42 -3.12 10.98
N LYS A 80 18.08 -4.27 11.18
CA LYS A 80 17.42 -5.50 11.65
C LYS A 80 16.82 -5.33 13.04
N SER A 81 17.54 -4.70 13.97
CA SER A 81 17.01 -4.45 15.31
C SER A 81 15.85 -3.45 15.31
N ALA A 82 15.85 -2.48 14.40
CA ALA A 82 14.71 -1.56 14.22
C ALA A 82 13.44 -2.28 13.75
N ILE A 83 13.55 -3.28 12.86
CA ILE A 83 12.42 -4.10 12.42
C ILE A 83 11.89 -4.93 13.60
N LEU A 84 12.77 -5.56 14.39
CA LEU A 84 12.37 -6.29 15.60
C LEU A 84 11.73 -5.37 16.65
N GLY A 85 12.21 -4.12 16.74
CA GLY A 85 11.63 -3.09 17.58
C GLY A 85 10.21 -2.72 17.14
N LEU A 86 9.95 -2.63 15.83
CA LEU A 86 8.60 -2.45 15.29
C LEU A 86 7.69 -3.64 15.62
N ASP A 87 8.20 -4.86 15.52
CA ASP A 87 7.45 -6.06 15.88
C ASP A 87 7.01 -5.99 17.35
N ALA A 88 7.92 -5.65 18.26
CA ALA A 88 7.64 -5.49 19.69
C ALA A 88 6.64 -4.35 19.96
N GLN A 89 6.77 -3.21 19.29
CA GLN A 89 5.83 -2.09 19.40
C GLN A 89 4.43 -2.49 18.93
N CYS A 90 4.32 -3.27 17.85
CA CYS A 90 3.04 -3.77 17.35
C CYS A 90 2.39 -4.75 18.34
N VAL A 91 3.16 -5.63 18.97
CA VAL A 91 2.65 -6.53 20.02
C VAL A 91 2.18 -5.75 21.25
N GLN A 92 2.91 -4.70 21.66
CA GLN A 92 2.54 -3.87 22.79
C GLN A 92 1.28 -3.03 22.52
N ARG A 93 1.17 -2.48 21.30
CA ARG A 93 0.07 -1.58 20.90
C ARG A 93 -1.23 -2.33 20.63
N TRP A 94 -1.15 -3.56 20.13
CA TRP A 94 -2.29 -4.43 19.88
C TRP A 94 -2.10 -5.78 20.58
N PRO A 95 -2.39 -5.86 21.90
CA PRO A 95 -2.29 -7.10 22.66
C PRO A 95 -3.31 -8.16 22.19
N GLU A 96 -4.37 -7.71 21.52
CA GLU A 96 -5.32 -8.59 20.87
C GLU A 96 -4.68 -9.26 19.65
N ARG A 97 -4.45 -10.58 19.73
CA ARG A 97 -3.97 -11.40 18.60
C ARG A 97 -4.82 -11.25 17.33
N LYS A 98 -6.05 -10.74 17.44
CA LYS A 98 -6.96 -10.44 16.32
C LYS A 98 -6.34 -9.50 15.29
N PHE A 99 -5.63 -8.45 15.72
CA PHE A 99 -5.01 -7.50 14.78
C PHE A 99 -3.99 -8.18 13.87
N TRP A 100 -3.19 -9.09 14.42
CA TRP A 100 -2.19 -9.84 13.66
C TRP A 100 -2.81 -10.85 12.70
N ILE A 101 -3.92 -11.48 13.08
CA ILE A 101 -4.68 -12.37 12.19
C ILE A 101 -5.19 -11.55 10.99
N GLU A 102 -5.87 -10.42 11.26
CA GLU A 102 -6.39 -9.55 10.20
C GLU A 102 -5.27 -8.92 9.35
N LEU A 103 -4.10 -8.63 9.94
CA LEU A 103 -2.93 -8.13 9.22
C LEU A 103 -2.34 -9.19 8.29
N LYS A 104 -2.26 -10.46 8.75
CA LYS A 104 -1.79 -11.59 7.93
C LYS A 104 -2.69 -11.84 6.73
N ASP A 105 -3.98 -11.59 6.88
CA ASP A 105 -4.97 -11.68 5.80
C ASP A 105 -4.89 -10.50 4.80
N HIS A 106 -4.10 -9.46 5.08
CA HIS A 106 -3.94 -8.33 4.17
C HIS A 106 -3.14 -8.72 2.92
N GLN A 107 -3.61 -8.30 1.75
CA GLN A 107 -3.03 -8.66 0.44
C GLN A 107 -1.53 -8.35 0.30
N ASP A 108 -1.07 -7.27 0.95
CA ASP A 108 0.32 -6.81 0.86
C ASP A 108 1.28 -7.52 1.85
N TRP A 109 0.73 -8.21 2.86
CA TRP A 109 1.53 -8.94 3.84
C TRP A 109 2.49 -9.99 3.25
N PRO A 110 2.07 -10.86 2.30
CA PRO A 110 2.97 -11.84 1.71
C PRO A 110 4.19 -11.23 1.01
N ALA A 111 4.03 -10.05 0.37
CA ALA A 111 5.15 -9.37 -0.28
C ALA A 111 6.20 -8.88 0.74
N ILE A 112 5.75 -8.34 1.87
CA ILE A 112 6.62 -7.91 2.98
C ILE A 112 7.35 -9.13 3.58
N MET A 113 6.65 -10.24 3.77
CA MET A 113 7.25 -11.47 4.29
C MET A 113 8.32 -12.04 3.36
N GLN A 114 8.09 -12.04 2.05
CA GLN A 114 9.10 -12.42 1.07
C GLN A 114 10.35 -11.55 1.20
N ARG A 115 10.19 -10.23 1.28
CA ARG A 115 11.33 -9.30 1.47
C ARG A 115 12.08 -9.56 2.78
N ARG A 116 11.37 -9.78 3.89
CA ARG A 116 12.00 -10.14 5.19
C ARG A 116 12.83 -11.42 5.08
N ASN A 117 12.31 -12.44 4.40
CA ASN A 117 13.01 -13.71 4.18
C ASN A 117 14.25 -13.53 3.31
N THR A 118 14.17 -12.76 2.21
CA THR A 118 15.32 -12.45 1.35
C THR A 118 16.44 -11.76 2.12
N LEU A 119 16.09 -10.91 3.08
CA LEU A 119 17.05 -10.14 3.89
C LEU A 119 17.53 -10.89 5.15
N GLY A 120 17.09 -12.14 5.33
CA GLY A 120 17.46 -12.98 6.47
C GLY A 120 17.02 -12.40 7.81
N VAL A 121 15.89 -11.70 7.84
CA VAL A 121 15.26 -11.23 9.08
C VAL A 121 14.33 -12.35 9.58
N PRO A 122 14.46 -12.82 10.83
CA PRO A 122 13.60 -13.89 11.32
C PRO A 122 12.12 -13.45 11.27
N PRO A 123 11.20 -14.36 10.93
CA PRO A 123 9.79 -14.08 11.00
C PRO A 123 9.40 -13.87 12.46
N THR A 124 8.56 -12.87 12.73
CA THR A 124 7.94 -12.71 14.05
C THR A 124 7.20 -13.98 14.42
N ALA A 125 7.58 -14.58 15.56
CA ALA A 125 6.90 -15.74 16.10
C ALA A 125 5.40 -15.46 16.24
N SER A 126 4.60 -16.43 15.78
CA SER A 126 3.14 -16.43 15.86
C SER A 126 2.62 -16.62 17.28
#